data_AF-A0A1D8AEI8-F1
#
_entry.id   AF-A0A1D8AEI8-F1
#
_cell.length_a   1.000
_cell.length_b   1.000
_cell.length_c   1.000
_cell.angle_alpha   90.00
_cell.angle_beta   90.00
_cell.angle_gamma   90.00
#
_symmetry.space_group_name_H-M   'P 1'
#
loop_
_entity.id
_entity.type
_entity.pdbx_description
1 polymer ?
#
loop_
_entity_poly.entity_id
_entity_poly.type
_entity_poly.pdbx_seq_one_letter_code
_entity_poly.pdbx_strand_id
1 'polypeptide(L)'
;MNDAEMIENRTYDELRVGDTASTTRTLTTEDIQLFALVSGDVNPAHLDAEYAATDMFQRVIAHGMWGGGLISAVLGTELPGPGAIYLNQSLRFVRPVGVGDTITTSVTVREKREHGHVVLDCRCVNQDGKDVITGEAEVKAPTEKVRRARMALPDIRVSDHDGYRRLIERTRAGEPVKTAVAHPCSAAAIIAVVDAAQANLIDPILIGPEPRIRAAAAEADRDISAYRLVPVAHSHASAAQAVALVRAGEAALLMKGSLHTDELIGAVVATATGLRTERRISHAYLMDVPDHPNPLIITDAAINIAPTLAEKADIIRNAIDLAHAIGIEVPRVAILAAVETVNPAMPSTLDAAALCKMADRGQITGGLLDGPLAFDNAISEAAAREKGIASPVAGKADVLVVPNLEAGNMLAKQLTFLGGADAAGVVLGARVPIILTSRADSLRTRLASCAIAVLLVRGTAQAAPA
;
A
#
# COMPACT_ATOMS: atom_id res chain seq x y z
N MET A 1 31.29 23.19 -8.20
CA MET A 1 31.03 21.99 -7.39
C MET A 1 31.72 22.21 -6.06
N ASN A 2 30.98 22.11 -4.96
CA ASN A 2 31.56 22.20 -3.62
C ASN A 2 32.42 20.96 -3.38
N ASP A 3 33.46 21.04 -2.55
CA ASP A 3 34.31 19.88 -2.21
C ASP A 3 33.50 18.70 -1.61
N ALA A 4 32.31 18.97 -1.03
CA ALA A 4 31.38 17.96 -0.53
C ALA A 4 30.77 17.03 -1.60
N GLU A 5 30.86 17.40 -2.88
CA GLU A 5 30.31 16.61 -4.00
C GLU A 5 31.35 15.68 -4.65
N MET A 6 32.59 15.70 -4.16
CA MET A 6 33.70 14.89 -4.68
C MET A 6 34.10 13.80 -3.68
N ILE A 7 34.68 12.72 -4.18
CA ILE A 7 35.47 11.76 -3.39
C ILE A 7 36.91 11.84 -3.88
N GLU A 8 37.83 11.84 -2.93
CA GLU A 8 39.25 11.94 -3.18
C GLU A 8 40.01 11.01 -2.24
N ASN A 9 40.98 10.27 -2.78
CA ASN A 9 41.78 9.35 -2.00
C ASN A 9 43.03 10.03 -1.40
N ARG A 10 43.67 9.33 -0.47
CA ARG A 10 45.06 9.53 -0.09
C ARG A 10 45.87 8.35 -0.56
N THR A 11 46.92 8.61 -1.32
CA THR A 11 47.81 7.54 -1.78
C THR A 11 48.61 6.96 -0.62
N TYR A 12 49.19 5.78 -0.81
CA TYR A 12 50.05 5.16 0.18
C TYR A 12 51.14 6.12 0.69
N ASP A 13 51.74 6.92 -0.20
CA ASP A 13 52.80 7.86 0.18
C ASP A 13 52.29 9.10 0.93
N GLU A 14 51.05 9.51 0.68
CA GLU A 14 50.40 10.63 1.37
C GLU A 14 49.92 10.25 2.79
N LEU A 15 49.57 8.98 3.02
CA LEU A 15 49.09 8.50 4.30
C LEU A 15 50.16 8.55 5.39
N ARG A 16 49.75 9.03 6.57
CA ARG A 16 50.58 9.06 7.79
C ARG A 16 49.94 8.25 8.90
N VAL A 17 50.76 7.62 9.73
CA VAL A 17 50.29 7.01 10.98
C VAL A 17 49.64 8.08 11.86
N GLY A 18 48.45 7.78 12.38
CA GLY A 18 47.61 8.72 13.11
C GLY A 18 46.59 9.48 12.25
N ASP A 19 46.65 9.39 10.93
CA ASP A 19 45.61 9.97 10.07
C ASP A 19 44.27 9.32 10.38
N THR A 20 43.22 10.15 10.50
CA THR A 20 41.86 9.69 10.79
C THR A 20 40.84 10.29 9.84
N ALA A 21 39.78 9.53 9.59
CA ALA A 21 38.57 10.00 8.92
C ALA A 21 37.35 9.38 9.61
N SER A 22 36.21 10.06 9.48
CA SER A 22 34.96 9.57 10.08
C SER A 22 33.74 9.98 9.28
N THR A 23 32.67 9.21 9.44
CA THR A 23 31.33 9.52 8.96
C THR A 23 30.32 9.30 10.07
N THR A 24 29.16 9.94 9.98
CA THR A 24 28.08 9.79 10.96
C THR A 24 26.76 9.48 10.25
N ARG A 25 26.02 8.49 10.74
CA ARG A 25 24.71 8.09 10.20
C ARG A 25 23.77 7.72 11.34
N THR A 26 22.51 8.14 11.23
CA THR A 26 21.43 7.71 12.13
C THR A 26 20.74 6.49 11.55
N LEU A 27 20.57 5.44 12.36
CA LEU A 27 19.89 4.23 11.92
C LEU A 27 18.39 4.48 11.79
N THR A 28 17.83 4.16 10.62
CA THR A 28 16.37 4.18 10.38
C THR A 28 15.81 2.76 10.29
N THR A 29 14.48 2.63 10.34
CA THR A 29 13.81 1.36 10.06
C THR A 29 14.08 0.89 8.63
N GLU A 30 14.13 1.82 7.68
CA GLU A 30 14.43 1.53 6.27
C GLU A 30 15.83 0.95 6.09
N ASP A 31 16.83 1.44 6.84
CA ASP A 31 18.19 0.88 6.82
C ASP A 31 18.20 -0.62 7.20
N ILE A 32 17.40 -1.01 8.20
CA ILE A 32 17.29 -2.41 8.64
C ILE A 32 16.60 -3.26 7.57
N GLN A 33 15.54 -2.74 6.95
CA GLN A 33 14.81 -3.43 5.88
C GLN A 33 15.70 -3.64 4.65
N LEU A 34 16.41 -2.59 4.20
CA LEU A 34 17.33 -2.68 3.07
C LEU A 34 18.49 -3.64 3.35
N PHE A 35 19.03 -3.61 4.57
CA PHE A 35 20.09 -4.55 4.95
C PHE A 35 19.59 -6.00 4.98
N ALA A 36 18.41 -6.26 5.55
CA ALA A 36 17.79 -7.58 5.53
C ALA A 36 17.55 -8.08 4.09
N LEU A 37 17.10 -7.19 3.19
CA LEU A 37 16.86 -7.51 1.79
C LEU A 37 18.15 -7.93 1.07
N VAL A 38 19.25 -7.20 1.28
CA VAL A 38 20.54 -7.47 0.62
C VAL A 38 21.25 -8.67 1.24
N SER A 39 21.17 -8.84 2.56
CA SER A 39 21.87 -9.91 3.29
C SER A 39 21.11 -11.23 3.33
N GLY A 40 19.78 -11.20 3.19
CA GLY A 40 18.89 -12.35 3.44
C GLY A 40 18.63 -12.65 4.92
N ASP A 41 19.17 -11.84 5.84
CA ASP A 41 19.00 -12.04 7.28
C ASP A 41 17.65 -11.48 7.77
N VAL A 42 16.67 -12.37 7.86
CA VAL A 42 15.30 -12.10 8.32
C VAL A 42 15.07 -12.47 9.79
N ASN A 43 16.12 -12.48 10.61
CA ASN A 43 15.99 -12.78 12.04
C ASN A 43 14.95 -11.85 12.71
N PRO A 44 13.96 -12.40 13.45
CA PRO A 44 12.90 -11.61 14.09
C PRO A 44 13.39 -10.46 14.98
N ALA A 45 14.59 -10.57 15.59
CA ALA A 45 15.18 -9.51 16.40
C ALA A 45 15.37 -8.17 15.64
N HIS A 46 15.38 -8.22 14.31
CA HIS A 46 15.57 -7.06 13.42
C HIS A 46 14.25 -6.57 12.79
N LEU A 47 13.24 -7.42 12.64
CA LEU A 47 12.07 -7.12 11.80
C LEU A 47 10.72 -7.22 12.53
N ASP A 48 10.68 -7.85 13.70
CA ASP A 48 9.45 -8.09 14.45
C ASP A 48 9.52 -7.35 15.81
N ALA A 49 8.72 -6.29 15.93
CA ALA A 49 8.66 -5.49 17.14
C ALA A 49 8.03 -6.24 18.33
N GLU A 50 7.08 -7.14 18.10
CA GLU A 50 6.44 -7.93 19.15
C GLU A 50 7.42 -8.95 19.71
N TYR A 51 8.15 -9.65 18.83
CA TYR A 51 9.21 -10.56 19.24
C TYR A 51 10.34 -9.81 19.97
N ALA A 52 10.84 -8.70 19.40
CA ALA A 52 11.95 -7.94 19.96
C ALA A 52 11.63 -7.32 21.32
N ALA A 53 10.36 -6.98 21.59
CA ALA A 53 9.91 -6.50 22.90
C ALA A 53 10.01 -7.57 24.00
N THR A 54 9.97 -8.85 23.64
CA THR A 54 10.11 -9.98 24.59
C THR A 54 11.54 -10.51 24.67
N ASP A 55 12.37 -10.18 23.70
CA ASP A 55 13.77 -10.62 23.61
C ASP A 55 14.69 -9.80 24.52
N MET A 56 15.92 -10.27 24.75
CA MET A 56 16.89 -9.65 25.67
C MET A 56 17.22 -8.18 25.35
N PHE A 57 16.96 -7.74 24.12
CA PHE A 57 17.19 -6.37 23.67
C PHE A 57 16.00 -5.44 23.91
N GLN A 58 14.79 -5.98 24.11
CA GLN A 58 13.54 -5.25 24.40
C GLN A 58 13.14 -4.17 23.37
N ARG A 59 13.81 -4.13 22.22
CA ARG A 59 13.57 -3.23 21.09
C ARG A 59 14.21 -3.79 19.82
N VAL A 60 13.75 -3.35 18.65
CA VAL A 60 14.36 -3.70 17.36
C VAL A 60 15.78 -3.12 17.27
N ILE A 61 16.73 -3.95 16.87
CA ILE A 61 18.16 -3.58 16.73
C ILE A 61 18.64 -3.80 15.30
N ALA A 62 19.68 -3.08 14.86
CA ALA A 62 20.33 -3.32 13.57
C ALA A 62 21.04 -4.68 13.53
N HIS A 63 21.19 -5.22 12.32
CA HIS A 63 22.21 -6.23 12.03
C HIS A 63 23.59 -5.65 12.35
N GLY A 64 24.41 -6.35 13.16
CA GLY A 64 25.73 -5.83 13.54
C GLY A 64 26.60 -5.44 12.32
N MET A 65 26.47 -6.19 11.22
CA MET A 65 27.18 -5.93 9.96
C MET A 65 26.76 -4.64 9.25
N TRP A 66 25.64 -4.00 9.61
CA TRP A 66 25.32 -2.65 9.14
C TRP A 66 26.43 -1.66 9.51
N GLY A 67 26.97 -1.74 10.74
CA GLY A 67 28.11 -0.93 11.15
C GLY A 67 29.41 -1.31 10.44
N GLY A 68 29.58 -2.59 10.06
CA GLY A 68 30.66 -3.02 9.16
C GLY A 68 30.56 -2.36 7.78
N GLY A 69 29.34 -2.17 7.26
CA GLY A 69 29.06 -1.40 6.06
C GLY A 69 29.47 0.07 6.17
N LEU A 70 29.27 0.70 7.33
CA LEU A 70 29.74 2.07 7.59
C LEU A 70 31.26 2.17 7.57
N ILE A 71 31.97 1.19 8.14
CA ILE A 71 33.44 1.11 8.10
C ILE A 71 33.91 1.00 6.65
N SER A 72 33.27 0.11 5.87
CA SER A 72 33.53 -0.04 4.44
C SER A 72 33.37 1.28 3.68
N ALA A 73 32.31 2.06 4.00
CA ALA A 73 32.08 3.36 3.40
C ALA A 73 33.23 4.35 3.69
N VAL A 74 33.68 4.46 4.94
CA VAL A 74 34.82 5.34 5.28
C VAL A 74 36.09 4.90 4.55
N LEU A 75 36.40 3.60 4.55
CA LEU A 75 37.59 3.07 3.89
C LEU A 75 37.60 3.33 2.38
N GLY A 76 36.45 3.13 1.72
CA GLY A 76 36.31 3.25 0.27
C GLY A 76 36.10 4.67 -0.24
N THR A 77 35.68 5.63 0.60
CA THR A 77 35.33 6.99 0.16
C THR A 77 36.14 8.11 0.80
N GLU A 78 36.68 7.91 2.01
CA GLU A 78 37.36 8.96 2.78
C GLU A 78 38.83 8.62 3.08
N LEU A 79 39.12 7.44 3.68
CA LEU A 79 40.48 7.08 4.11
C LEU A 79 40.73 5.57 4.09
N PRO A 80 41.58 5.04 3.18
CA PRO A 80 42.34 5.78 2.17
C PRO A 80 41.48 6.42 1.08
N GLY A 81 40.24 5.96 0.88
CA GLY A 81 39.33 6.48 -0.13
C GLY A 81 39.41 5.71 -1.48
N PRO A 82 38.94 6.32 -2.58
CA PRO A 82 38.81 5.66 -3.88
C PRO A 82 40.06 4.89 -4.33
N GLY A 83 39.87 3.64 -4.76
CA GLY A 83 40.96 2.76 -5.21
C GLY A 83 41.62 1.96 -4.08
N ALA A 84 41.23 2.15 -2.81
CA ALA A 84 41.60 1.25 -1.74
C ALA A 84 41.01 -0.15 -1.96
N ILE A 85 41.80 -1.20 -1.71
CA ILE A 85 41.35 -2.59 -1.77
C ILE A 85 41.22 -3.10 -0.34
N TYR A 86 40.00 -3.50 0.04
CA TYR A 86 39.68 -3.98 1.38
C TYR A 86 40.02 -5.47 1.49
N LEU A 87 41.04 -5.82 2.28
CA LEU A 87 41.61 -7.17 2.32
C LEU A 87 41.11 -7.99 3.51
N ASN A 88 41.03 -7.39 4.69
CA ASN A 88 40.64 -8.06 5.91
C ASN A 88 39.91 -7.10 6.85
N GLN A 89 38.97 -7.64 7.62
CA GLN A 89 38.26 -6.91 8.65
C GLN A 89 38.02 -7.81 9.86
N SER A 90 38.35 -7.29 11.05
CA SER A 90 37.91 -7.85 12.32
C SER A 90 36.85 -6.95 12.96
N LEU A 91 35.80 -7.53 13.53
CA LEU A 91 34.73 -6.79 14.20
C LEU A 91 34.42 -7.42 15.54
N ARG A 92 34.39 -6.59 16.58
CA ARG A 92 33.86 -6.92 17.90
C ARG A 92 32.64 -6.06 18.15
N PHE A 93 31.47 -6.70 18.21
CA PHE A 93 30.21 -6.06 18.56
C PHE A 93 30.11 -5.93 20.08
N VAL A 94 30.22 -4.70 20.57
CA VAL A 94 30.28 -4.38 22.00
C VAL A 94 28.89 -4.05 22.54
N ARG A 95 28.06 -3.35 21.75
CA ARG A 95 26.70 -2.94 22.12
C ARG A 95 25.73 -3.03 20.92
N PRO A 96 24.43 -3.25 21.15
CA PRO A 96 23.43 -3.17 20.09
C PRO A 96 23.18 -1.73 19.66
N VAL A 97 22.82 -1.54 18.39
CA VAL A 97 22.34 -0.26 17.84
C VAL A 97 20.84 -0.38 17.61
N GLY A 98 20.04 0.52 18.18
CA GLY A 98 18.60 0.59 17.96
C GLY A 98 18.22 1.67 16.94
N VAL A 99 17.00 1.58 16.42
CA VAL A 99 16.45 2.62 15.52
C VAL A 99 16.49 3.99 16.21
N GLY A 100 16.96 5.00 15.50
CA GLY A 100 17.17 6.36 16.01
C GLY A 100 18.53 6.61 16.66
N ASP A 101 19.33 5.57 16.94
CA ASP A 101 20.71 5.76 17.41
C ASP A 101 21.57 6.36 16.28
N THR A 102 22.40 7.35 16.63
CA THR A 102 23.34 7.99 15.71
C THR A 102 24.73 7.43 15.94
N ILE A 103 25.31 6.84 14.90
CA ILE A 103 26.61 6.17 14.96
C ILE A 103 27.64 6.98 14.19
N THR A 104 28.72 7.37 14.89
CA THR A 104 29.93 7.93 14.28
C THR A 104 30.95 6.81 14.10
N THR A 105 31.30 6.54 12.85
CA THR A 105 32.29 5.53 12.46
C THR A 105 33.58 6.23 12.07
N SER A 106 34.67 5.89 12.73
CA SER A 106 36.02 6.42 12.49
C SER A 106 37.02 5.31 12.18
N VAL A 107 37.95 5.60 11.28
CA VAL A 107 39.13 4.76 11.02
C VAL A 107 40.40 5.58 11.28
N THR A 108 41.44 4.96 11.83
CA THR A 108 42.72 5.62 12.11
C THR A 108 43.87 4.76 11.62
N VAL A 109 44.79 5.34 10.84
CA VAL A 109 45.98 4.63 10.34
C VAL A 109 46.88 4.27 11.52
N ARG A 110 46.97 2.97 11.82
CA ARG A 110 47.80 2.45 12.91
C ARG A 110 49.21 2.13 12.42
N GLU A 111 49.30 1.47 11.27
CA GLU A 111 50.57 0.94 10.75
C GLU A 111 50.57 0.98 9.21
N LYS A 112 51.74 1.30 8.64
CA LYS A 112 52.02 1.13 7.21
C LYS A 112 53.01 -0.02 7.04
N ARG A 113 52.73 -0.91 6.10
CA ARG A 113 53.50 -2.11 5.79
C ARG A 113 53.96 -2.07 4.34
N GLU A 114 54.94 -2.92 4.02
CA GLU A 114 55.46 -3.04 2.66
C GLU A 114 54.36 -3.40 1.64
N HIS A 115 54.65 -3.18 0.35
CA HIS A 115 53.74 -3.49 -0.76
C HIS A 115 52.40 -2.72 -0.74
N GLY A 116 52.35 -1.58 -0.02
CA GLY A 116 51.18 -0.70 0.02
C GLY A 116 50.11 -1.10 1.03
N HIS A 117 50.42 -2.03 1.95
CA HIS A 117 49.49 -2.50 2.96
C HIS A 117 49.39 -1.49 4.11
N VAL A 118 48.17 -1.25 4.60
CA VAL A 118 47.90 -0.32 5.70
C VAL A 118 46.91 -0.99 6.67
N VAL A 119 47.23 -0.94 7.96
CA VAL A 119 46.35 -1.40 9.04
C VAL A 119 45.70 -0.19 9.69
N LEU A 120 44.38 -0.21 9.81
CA LEU A 120 43.59 0.85 10.41
C LEU A 120 42.78 0.35 11.61
N ASP A 121 42.85 1.08 12.71
CA ASP A 121 41.95 0.89 13.85
C ASP A 121 40.56 1.41 13.46
N CYS A 122 39.54 0.59 13.66
CA CYS A 122 38.15 0.88 13.32
C CYS A 122 37.32 1.00 14.60
N ARG A 123 36.55 2.09 14.71
CA ARG A 123 35.73 2.36 15.89
C ARG A 123 34.40 2.99 15.50
N CYS A 124 33.31 2.42 15.98
CA CYS A 124 31.96 2.98 15.87
C CYS A 124 31.46 3.34 17.27
N VAL A 125 31.07 4.61 17.46
CA VAL A 125 30.55 5.14 18.73
C VAL A 125 29.13 5.67 18.55
N ASN A 126 28.29 5.53 19.57
CA ASN A 126 26.95 6.10 19.57
C ASN A 126 26.93 7.57 20.00
N GLN A 127 25.75 8.18 20.01
CA GLN A 127 25.51 9.56 20.44
C GLN A 127 25.98 9.88 21.87
N ASP A 128 26.10 8.87 22.74
CA ASP A 128 26.59 9.03 24.11
C ASP A 128 28.13 8.87 24.22
N GLY A 129 28.82 8.70 23.09
CA GLY A 129 30.26 8.43 23.05
C GLY A 129 30.65 7.01 23.48
N LYS A 130 29.71 6.06 23.53
CA LYS A 130 29.96 4.67 23.92
C LYS A 130 30.31 3.83 22.70
N ASP A 131 31.29 2.93 22.88
CA ASP A 131 31.69 1.99 21.83
C ASP A 131 30.58 0.99 21.53
N VAL A 132 30.27 0.89 20.24
CA VAL A 132 29.31 -0.08 19.70
C VAL A 132 30.05 -1.17 18.95
N ILE A 133 31.00 -0.78 18.10
CA ILE A 133 31.83 -1.72 17.34
C ILE A 133 33.28 -1.26 17.42
N THR A 134 34.18 -2.20 17.66
CA THR A 134 35.63 -1.99 17.62
C THR A 134 36.27 -3.05 16.75
N GLY A 135 37.38 -2.75 16.09
CA GLY A 135 38.12 -3.74 15.33
C GLY A 135 39.25 -3.12 14.53
N GLU A 136 39.77 -3.89 13.59
CA GLU A 136 40.88 -3.49 12.71
C GLU A 136 40.56 -3.87 11.27
N ALA A 137 40.92 -2.98 10.34
CA ALA A 137 40.88 -3.20 8.90
C ALA A 137 42.29 -3.33 8.34
N GLU A 138 42.49 -4.23 7.39
CA GLU A 138 43.65 -4.23 6.51
C GLU A 138 43.22 -3.86 5.10
N VAL A 139 43.88 -2.86 4.53
CA VAL A 139 43.63 -2.40 3.16
C VAL A 139 44.94 -2.30 2.40
N LYS A 140 44.86 -2.45 1.07
CA LYS A 140 45.91 -1.97 0.17
C LYS A 140 45.57 -0.55 -0.24
N ALA A 141 46.40 0.41 0.15
CA ALA A 141 46.21 1.80 -0.21
C ALA A 141 46.53 2.04 -1.70
N PRO A 142 45.81 2.96 -2.36
CA PRO A 142 46.05 3.29 -3.76
C PRO A 142 47.42 3.95 -3.93
N THR A 143 48.09 3.73 -5.06
CA THR A 143 49.35 4.42 -5.42
C THR A 143 49.11 5.65 -6.29
N GLU A 144 47.95 5.72 -6.95
CA GLU A 144 47.58 6.82 -7.84
C GLU A 144 46.48 7.68 -7.22
N LYS A 145 46.58 8.99 -7.46
CA LYS A 145 45.60 9.96 -6.98
C LYS A 145 44.30 9.83 -7.78
N VAL A 146 43.19 9.62 -7.09
CA VAL A 146 41.85 9.54 -7.69
C VAL A 146 40.97 10.58 -7.05
N ARG A 147 40.44 11.48 -7.88
CA ARG A 147 39.40 12.46 -7.52
C ARG A 147 38.26 12.37 -8.52
N ARG A 148 37.05 12.09 -8.05
CA ARG A 148 35.85 11.90 -8.88
C ARG A 148 34.64 12.54 -8.21
N ALA A 149 33.64 12.91 -9.02
CA ALA A 149 32.34 13.29 -8.48
C ALA A 149 31.69 12.09 -7.78
N ARG A 150 31.04 12.33 -6.65
CA ARG A 150 30.19 11.34 -5.99
C ARG A 150 29.09 10.92 -6.97
N MET A 151 28.94 9.62 -7.19
CA MET A 151 27.80 9.13 -7.97
C MET A 151 26.54 9.25 -7.12
N ALA A 152 25.50 9.87 -7.68
CA ALA A 152 24.17 9.79 -7.12
C ALA A 152 23.74 8.32 -7.13
N LEU A 153 23.34 7.80 -5.96
CA LEU A 153 22.72 6.50 -5.87
C LEU A 153 21.31 6.58 -6.47
N PRO A 154 20.78 5.48 -7.04
CA PRO A 154 19.38 5.45 -7.45
C PRO A 154 18.47 5.64 -6.25
N ASP A 155 17.32 6.27 -6.47
CA ASP A 155 16.24 6.26 -5.49
C ASP A 155 15.71 4.83 -5.33
N ILE A 156 15.70 4.32 -4.11
CA ILE A 156 15.12 3.02 -3.77
C ILE A 156 13.78 3.29 -3.08
N ARG A 157 12.74 2.56 -3.49
CA ARG A 157 11.43 2.60 -2.83
C ARG A 157 11.14 1.26 -2.20
N VAL A 158 10.96 1.26 -0.88
CA VAL A 158 10.50 0.10 -0.12
C VAL A 158 9.01 0.29 0.14
N SER A 159 8.17 -0.52 -0.50
CA SER A 159 6.71 -0.43 -0.37
C SER A 159 6.19 -1.48 0.61
N ASP A 160 5.70 -1.03 1.77
CA ASP A 160 4.93 -1.83 2.70
C ASP A 160 3.43 -1.53 2.52
N HIS A 161 2.70 -2.39 1.79
CA HIS A 161 1.23 -2.21 1.64
C HIS A 161 0.48 -2.56 2.94
N ASP A 162 0.69 -1.75 3.98
CA ASP A 162 0.22 -1.88 5.35
C ASP A 162 -1.23 -1.39 5.53
N GLY A 163 -1.74 -0.59 4.58
CA GLY A 163 -3.10 -0.07 4.60
C GLY A 163 -4.13 -1.20 4.67
N TYR A 164 -3.96 -2.23 3.84
CA TYR A 164 -4.84 -3.41 3.85
C TYR A 164 -4.68 -4.29 5.07
N ARG A 165 -3.47 -4.41 5.65
CA ARG A 165 -3.26 -5.21 6.85
C ARG A 165 -4.12 -4.68 8.00
N ARG A 166 -4.08 -3.37 8.25
CA ARG A 166 -4.89 -2.71 9.28
C ARG A 166 -6.39 -2.89 9.05
N LEU A 167 -6.83 -2.85 7.80
CA LEU A 167 -8.24 -3.00 7.44
C LEU A 167 -8.74 -4.44 7.67
N ILE A 168 -7.95 -5.44 7.30
CA ILE A 168 -8.24 -6.86 7.55
C ILE A 168 -8.26 -7.14 9.06
N GLU A 169 -7.31 -6.60 9.83
CA GLU A 169 -7.26 -6.79 11.29
C GLU A 169 -8.54 -6.35 12.00
N ARG A 170 -9.16 -5.23 11.57
CA ARG A 170 -10.43 -4.75 12.13
C ARG A 170 -11.60 -5.71 11.93
N THR A 171 -11.51 -6.65 10.99
CA THR A 171 -12.57 -7.63 10.77
C THR A 171 -12.46 -8.87 11.66
N ARG A 172 -11.29 -9.12 12.27
CA ARG A 172 -10.97 -10.38 12.98
C ARG A 172 -11.91 -10.74 14.13
N ALA A 173 -12.46 -9.74 14.82
CA ALA A 173 -13.27 -9.95 16.02
C ALA A 173 -14.75 -10.31 15.77
N GLY A 174 -15.19 -10.47 14.52
CA GLY A 174 -16.59 -10.74 14.20
C GLY A 174 -16.81 -12.02 13.41
N GLU A 175 -18.07 -12.47 13.36
CA GLU A 175 -18.47 -13.65 12.59
C GLU A 175 -18.32 -13.43 11.07
N PRO A 176 -17.96 -14.48 10.32
CA PRO A 176 -17.87 -14.42 8.87
C PRO A 176 -19.24 -14.10 8.26
N VAL A 177 -19.26 -13.30 7.19
CA VAL A 177 -20.51 -12.82 6.59
C VAL A 177 -20.97 -13.78 5.48
N LYS A 178 -22.23 -14.23 5.56
CA LYS A 178 -22.84 -15.08 4.52
C LYS A 178 -22.79 -14.42 3.16
N THR A 179 -22.06 -15.04 2.23
CA THR A 179 -21.71 -14.46 0.94
C THR A 179 -22.17 -15.36 -0.21
N ALA A 180 -23.07 -14.85 -1.05
CA ALA A 180 -23.47 -15.54 -2.27
C ALA A 180 -22.37 -15.41 -3.33
N VAL A 181 -21.69 -16.49 -3.68
CA VAL A 181 -20.62 -16.51 -4.68
C VAL A 181 -21.19 -16.95 -6.02
N ALA A 182 -21.33 -16.01 -6.95
CA ALA A 182 -21.86 -16.27 -8.28
C ALA A 182 -20.80 -16.91 -9.17
N HIS A 183 -21.06 -18.12 -9.65
CA HIS A 183 -20.29 -18.82 -10.68
C HIS A 183 -18.78 -18.99 -10.40
N PRO A 184 -18.34 -19.58 -9.27
CA PRO A 184 -16.93 -19.81 -8.99
C PRO A 184 -16.39 -21.04 -9.75
N CYS A 185 -16.35 -20.98 -11.08
CA CYS A 185 -16.00 -22.11 -11.96
C CYS A 185 -14.58 -22.01 -12.55
N SER A 186 -13.63 -21.42 -11.83
CA SER A 186 -12.20 -21.42 -12.17
C SER A 186 -11.35 -21.55 -10.91
N ALA A 187 -10.15 -22.13 -11.03
CA ALA A 187 -9.24 -22.30 -9.89
C ALA A 187 -8.98 -20.99 -9.14
N ALA A 188 -8.67 -19.91 -9.86
CA ALA A 188 -8.45 -18.59 -9.26
C ALA A 188 -9.65 -18.07 -8.44
N ALA A 189 -10.89 -18.34 -8.88
CA ALA A 189 -12.09 -17.94 -8.15
C ALA A 189 -12.29 -18.79 -6.88
N ILE A 190 -12.03 -20.10 -6.97
CA ILE A 190 -12.10 -20.98 -5.79
C ILE A 190 -11.03 -20.60 -4.76
N ILE A 191 -9.79 -20.37 -5.20
CA ILE A 191 -8.70 -19.89 -4.32
C ILE A 191 -9.13 -18.63 -3.58
N ALA A 192 -9.65 -17.62 -4.31
CA ALA A 192 -10.12 -16.37 -3.71
C ALA A 192 -11.19 -16.58 -2.63
N VAL A 193 -12.16 -17.45 -2.88
CA VAL A 193 -13.26 -17.74 -1.96
C VAL A 193 -12.77 -18.49 -0.72
N VAL A 194 -11.95 -19.52 -0.92
CA VAL A 194 -11.41 -20.35 0.16
C VAL A 194 -10.47 -19.55 1.03
N ASP A 195 -9.58 -18.76 0.44
CA ASP A 195 -8.66 -17.91 1.21
C ASP A 195 -9.43 -16.87 2.06
N ALA A 196 -10.50 -16.28 1.52
CA ALA A 196 -11.35 -15.34 2.26
C ALA A 196 -12.16 -16.02 3.38
N ALA A 197 -12.61 -17.25 3.17
CA ALA A 197 -13.29 -18.05 4.20
C ALA A 197 -12.32 -18.46 5.31
N GLN A 198 -11.12 -18.92 4.97
CA GLN A 198 -10.06 -19.27 5.92
C GLN A 198 -9.57 -18.06 6.73
N ALA A 199 -9.60 -16.86 6.13
CA ALA A 199 -9.36 -15.60 6.82
C ALA A 199 -10.53 -15.16 7.73
N ASN A 200 -11.58 -15.97 7.87
CA ASN A 200 -12.78 -15.69 8.66
C ASN A 200 -13.54 -14.42 8.22
N LEU A 201 -13.48 -14.07 6.93
CA LEU A 201 -14.17 -12.90 6.38
C LEU A 201 -15.57 -13.26 5.89
N ILE A 202 -15.70 -14.40 5.20
CA ILE A 202 -16.94 -14.79 4.52
C ILE A 202 -17.33 -16.23 4.86
N ASP A 203 -18.65 -16.47 4.89
CA ASP A 203 -19.26 -17.81 4.89
C ASP A 203 -19.88 -18.04 3.51
N PRO A 204 -19.18 -18.72 2.57
CA PRO A 204 -19.55 -18.71 1.17
C PRO A 204 -20.65 -19.73 0.82
N ILE A 205 -21.59 -19.27 -0.02
CA ILE A 205 -22.56 -20.11 -0.73
C ILE A 205 -22.16 -20.16 -2.20
N LEU A 206 -21.71 -21.31 -2.68
CA LEU A 206 -21.18 -21.51 -4.03
C LEU A 206 -22.31 -21.80 -5.02
N ILE A 207 -22.50 -20.95 -6.03
CA ILE A 207 -23.68 -21.02 -6.90
C ILE A 207 -23.26 -21.19 -8.35
N GLY A 208 -23.48 -22.38 -8.93
CA GLY A 208 -23.07 -22.66 -10.30
C GLY A 208 -23.22 -24.12 -10.71
N PRO A 209 -22.75 -24.47 -11.92
CA PRO A 209 -22.74 -25.86 -12.37
C PRO A 209 -21.84 -26.68 -11.47
N GLU A 210 -22.43 -27.54 -10.65
CA GLU A 210 -21.73 -28.33 -9.63
C GLU A 210 -20.50 -29.07 -10.18
N PRO A 211 -20.57 -29.77 -11.33
CA PRO A 211 -19.40 -30.44 -11.89
C PRO A 211 -18.23 -29.47 -12.18
N ARG A 212 -18.53 -28.24 -12.62
CA ARG A 212 -17.52 -27.23 -12.93
C ARG A 212 -16.91 -26.61 -11.66
N ILE A 213 -17.72 -26.39 -10.62
CA ILE A 213 -17.22 -25.90 -9.33
C ILE A 213 -16.28 -26.94 -8.71
N ARG A 214 -16.67 -28.22 -8.70
CA ARG A 214 -15.84 -29.31 -8.17
C ARG A 214 -14.55 -29.48 -8.97
N ALA A 215 -14.61 -29.40 -10.30
CA ALA A 215 -13.42 -29.44 -11.14
C ALA A 215 -12.46 -28.28 -10.86
N ALA A 216 -12.98 -27.06 -10.72
CA ALA A 216 -12.18 -25.88 -10.37
C ALA A 216 -11.54 -25.98 -8.98
N ALA A 217 -12.23 -26.60 -8.01
CA ALA A 217 -11.69 -26.84 -6.68
C ALA A 217 -10.58 -27.90 -6.68
N ALA A 218 -10.72 -28.96 -7.46
CA ALA A 218 -9.67 -29.96 -7.67
C ALA A 218 -8.44 -29.36 -8.37
N GLU A 219 -8.63 -28.52 -9.40
CA GLU A 219 -7.55 -27.78 -10.06
C GLU A 219 -6.82 -26.84 -9.10
N ALA A 220 -7.55 -26.23 -8.16
CA ALA A 220 -7.01 -25.34 -7.14
C ALA A 220 -6.37 -26.06 -5.94
N ASP A 221 -6.46 -27.39 -5.85
CA ASP A 221 -6.10 -28.18 -4.66
C ASP A 221 -6.73 -27.62 -3.37
N ARG A 222 -8.03 -27.29 -3.42
CA ARG A 222 -8.79 -26.76 -2.29
C ARG A 222 -10.00 -27.63 -1.96
N ASP A 223 -10.16 -27.93 -0.66
CA ASP A 223 -11.39 -28.53 -0.17
C ASP A 223 -12.50 -27.47 -0.04
N ILE A 224 -13.66 -27.79 -0.62
CA ILE A 224 -14.87 -26.96 -0.60
C ILE A 224 -16.06 -27.68 0.05
N SER A 225 -15.84 -28.86 0.65
CA SER A 225 -16.88 -29.72 1.23
C SER A 225 -17.67 -29.04 2.35
N ALA A 226 -17.04 -28.12 3.07
CA ALA A 226 -17.65 -27.36 4.15
C ALA A 226 -18.64 -26.28 3.68
N TYR A 227 -18.62 -25.91 2.39
CA TYR A 227 -19.41 -24.79 1.87
C TYR A 227 -20.70 -25.25 1.21
N ARG A 228 -21.78 -24.49 1.42
CA ARG A 228 -23.08 -24.77 0.78
C ARG A 228 -22.96 -24.60 -0.73
N LEU A 229 -23.37 -25.62 -1.48
CA LEU A 229 -23.41 -25.60 -2.95
C LEU A 229 -24.86 -25.52 -3.44
N VAL A 230 -25.14 -24.57 -4.33
CA VAL A 230 -26.44 -24.40 -5.00
C VAL A 230 -26.27 -24.65 -6.51
N PRO A 231 -26.67 -25.83 -7.00
CA PRO A 231 -26.44 -26.22 -8.39
C PRO A 231 -27.38 -25.45 -9.34
N VAL A 232 -26.80 -24.87 -10.40
CA VAL A 232 -27.54 -24.22 -11.50
C VAL A 232 -26.86 -24.49 -12.84
N ALA A 233 -27.58 -24.32 -13.95
CA ALA A 233 -27.12 -24.78 -15.26
C ALA A 233 -25.98 -23.97 -15.89
N HIS A 234 -25.97 -22.64 -15.74
CA HIS A 234 -25.03 -21.76 -16.44
C HIS A 234 -24.82 -20.42 -15.69
N SER A 235 -23.93 -19.56 -16.21
CA SER A 235 -23.49 -18.31 -15.59
C SER A 235 -24.63 -17.32 -15.31
N HIS A 236 -25.54 -17.10 -16.25
CA HIS A 236 -26.70 -16.23 -16.03
C HIS A 236 -27.62 -16.77 -14.93
N ALA A 237 -27.82 -18.10 -14.85
CA ALA A 237 -28.59 -18.72 -13.78
C ALA A 237 -27.87 -18.59 -12.43
N SER A 238 -26.53 -18.67 -12.41
CA SER A 238 -25.74 -18.37 -11.20
C SER A 238 -25.95 -16.95 -10.70
N ALA A 239 -25.88 -15.96 -11.58
CA ALA A 239 -26.09 -14.56 -11.22
C ALA A 239 -27.52 -14.33 -10.68
N ALA A 240 -28.54 -14.84 -11.37
CA ALA A 240 -29.93 -14.72 -10.95
C ALA A 240 -30.21 -15.40 -9.60
N GLN A 241 -29.69 -16.62 -9.39
CA GLN A 241 -29.85 -17.36 -8.14
C GLN A 241 -29.11 -16.69 -6.98
N ALA A 242 -27.91 -16.15 -7.21
CA ALA A 242 -27.17 -15.41 -6.20
C ALA A 242 -27.92 -14.14 -5.75
N VAL A 243 -28.46 -13.39 -6.69
CA VAL A 243 -29.35 -12.25 -6.41
C VAL A 243 -30.60 -12.70 -5.64
N ALA A 244 -31.21 -13.83 -6.00
CA ALA A 244 -32.38 -14.36 -5.31
C ALA A 244 -32.11 -14.71 -3.85
N LEU A 245 -30.98 -15.36 -3.55
CA LEU A 245 -30.57 -15.69 -2.18
C LEU A 245 -30.33 -14.44 -1.32
N VAL A 246 -29.71 -13.40 -1.91
CA VAL A 246 -29.53 -12.11 -1.23
C VAL A 246 -30.90 -11.46 -0.95
N ARG A 247 -31.83 -11.47 -1.92
CA ARG A 247 -33.19 -10.93 -1.71
C ARG A 247 -33.97 -11.68 -0.65
N ALA A 248 -33.75 -12.98 -0.52
CA ALA A 248 -34.34 -13.82 0.51
C ALA A 248 -33.72 -13.63 1.90
N GLY A 249 -32.66 -12.82 2.03
CA GLY A 249 -31.93 -12.61 3.28
C GLY A 249 -31.01 -13.78 3.66
N GLU A 250 -30.76 -14.73 2.75
CA GLU A 250 -29.87 -15.86 2.99
C GLU A 250 -28.38 -15.50 2.87
N ALA A 251 -28.07 -14.37 2.22
CA ALA A 251 -26.73 -13.82 2.09
C ALA A 251 -26.75 -12.30 2.25
N ALA A 252 -25.77 -11.76 2.97
CA ALA A 252 -25.59 -10.33 3.20
C ALA A 252 -24.50 -9.72 2.31
N LEU A 253 -23.83 -10.54 1.49
CA LEU A 253 -22.84 -10.12 0.49
C LEU A 253 -23.05 -10.90 -0.81
N LEU A 254 -22.67 -10.28 -1.92
CA LEU A 254 -22.59 -10.92 -3.23
C LEU A 254 -21.13 -10.86 -3.71
N MET A 255 -20.60 -11.97 -4.23
CA MET A 255 -19.24 -12.04 -4.74
C MET A 255 -19.23 -12.58 -6.16
N LYS A 256 -18.52 -11.88 -7.03
CA LYS A 256 -18.29 -12.31 -8.41
C LYS A 256 -17.25 -13.43 -8.46
N GLY A 257 -17.60 -14.55 -9.09
CA GLY A 257 -16.68 -15.63 -9.42
C GLY A 257 -16.04 -15.44 -10.80
N SER A 258 -16.13 -16.46 -11.66
CA SER A 258 -15.46 -16.49 -12.97
C SER A 258 -16.31 -16.01 -14.15
N LEU A 259 -17.60 -15.69 -13.93
CA LEU A 259 -18.47 -15.08 -14.93
C LEU A 259 -18.04 -13.66 -15.32
N HIS A 260 -18.60 -13.14 -16.40
CA HIS A 260 -18.35 -11.77 -16.84
C HIS A 260 -19.08 -10.74 -15.95
N THR A 261 -18.50 -9.55 -15.74
CA THR A 261 -19.05 -8.54 -14.82
C THR A 261 -20.43 -8.06 -15.28
N ASP A 262 -20.64 -7.90 -16.59
CA ASP A 262 -21.92 -7.53 -17.19
C ASP A 262 -23.02 -8.56 -16.93
N GLU A 263 -22.71 -9.87 -16.92
CA GLU A 263 -23.67 -10.91 -16.56
C GLU A 263 -24.16 -10.77 -15.11
N LEU A 264 -23.23 -10.52 -14.18
CA LEU A 264 -23.56 -10.34 -12.77
C LEU A 264 -24.34 -9.03 -12.55
N ILE A 265 -23.81 -7.92 -13.06
CA ILE A 265 -24.41 -6.60 -12.90
C ILE A 265 -25.79 -6.56 -13.57
N GLY A 266 -25.98 -7.21 -14.72
CA GLY A 266 -27.28 -7.34 -15.38
C GLY A 266 -28.36 -7.94 -14.47
N ALA A 267 -28.02 -9.01 -13.72
CA ALA A 267 -28.94 -9.59 -12.73
C ALA A 267 -29.18 -8.66 -11.54
N VAL A 268 -28.15 -7.96 -11.07
CA VAL A 268 -28.22 -7.01 -9.95
C VAL A 268 -29.12 -5.81 -10.28
N VAL A 269 -29.06 -5.29 -11.51
CA VAL A 269 -29.81 -4.09 -11.92
C VAL A 269 -31.21 -4.40 -12.50
N ALA A 270 -31.62 -5.66 -12.51
CA ALA A 270 -32.94 -6.06 -12.99
C ALA A 270 -34.06 -5.38 -12.16
N THR A 271 -35.02 -4.75 -12.85
CA THR A 271 -36.05 -3.91 -12.20
C THR A 271 -36.96 -4.69 -11.24
N ALA A 272 -37.38 -5.90 -11.60
CA ALA A 272 -38.32 -6.69 -10.80
C ALA A 272 -37.63 -7.65 -9.82
N THR A 273 -36.43 -8.12 -10.16
CA THR A 273 -35.77 -9.25 -9.49
C THR A 273 -34.38 -8.93 -8.97
N GLY A 274 -33.88 -7.71 -9.19
CA GLY A 274 -32.53 -7.28 -8.82
C GLY A 274 -32.41 -6.77 -7.38
N LEU A 275 -31.29 -6.09 -7.12
CA LEU A 275 -30.89 -5.55 -5.82
C LEU A 275 -30.85 -4.02 -5.82
N ARG A 276 -31.57 -3.39 -6.73
CA ARG A 276 -31.63 -1.93 -6.83
C ARG A 276 -32.21 -1.30 -5.57
N THR A 277 -31.68 -0.13 -5.24
CA THR A 277 -32.22 0.79 -4.24
C THR A 277 -32.64 2.09 -4.95
N GLU A 278 -33.02 3.11 -4.18
CA GLU A 278 -33.25 4.45 -4.71
C GLU A 278 -31.94 5.15 -5.14
N ARG A 279 -30.79 4.70 -4.63
CA ARG A 279 -29.49 5.24 -4.99
C ARG A 279 -28.94 4.60 -6.26
N ARG A 280 -28.22 5.38 -7.07
CA ARG A 280 -27.42 4.87 -8.18
C ARG A 280 -26.37 3.87 -7.67
N ILE A 281 -26.29 2.71 -8.32
CA ILE A 281 -25.22 1.73 -8.10
C ILE A 281 -23.91 2.27 -8.65
N SER A 282 -22.83 2.16 -7.87
CA SER A 282 -21.51 2.67 -8.24
C SER A 282 -20.39 1.73 -7.81
N HIS A 283 -19.22 1.87 -8.44
CA HIS A 283 -18.01 1.17 -8.03
C HIS A 283 -17.03 2.09 -7.31
N ALA A 284 -16.34 1.57 -6.30
CA ALA A 284 -15.25 2.25 -5.63
C ALA A 284 -14.03 1.33 -5.54
N TYR A 285 -12.87 1.86 -5.90
CA TYR A 285 -11.59 1.28 -5.49
C TYR A 285 -11.15 1.90 -4.17
N LEU A 286 -10.67 1.09 -3.24
CA LEU A 286 -9.73 1.54 -2.21
C LEU A 286 -8.33 1.25 -2.76
N MET A 287 -7.52 2.29 -2.92
CA MET A 287 -6.19 2.21 -3.54
C MET A 287 -5.13 2.35 -2.46
N ASP A 288 -4.34 1.30 -2.23
CA ASP A 288 -3.16 1.36 -1.36
C ASP A 288 -1.95 1.74 -2.21
N VAL A 289 -1.69 3.04 -2.30
CA VAL A 289 -0.67 3.62 -3.18
C VAL A 289 0.66 3.73 -2.42
N PRO A 290 1.77 3.18 -2.94
CA PRO A 290 3.09 3.34 -2.32
C PRO A 290 3.41 4.81 -2.05
N ASP A 291 4.06 5.07 -0.92
CA ASP A 291 4.46 6.41 -0.45
C ASP A 291 3.29 7.37 -0.14
N HIS A 292 2.03 6.95 -0.30
CA HIS A 292 0.86 7.73 0.13
C HIS A 292 0.44 7.30 1.53
N PRO A 293 0.24 8.24 2.49
CA PRO A 293 0.11 7.89 3.91
C PRO A 293 -1.15 7.08 4.25
N ASN A 294 -2.21 7.21 3.47
CA ASN A 294 -3.48 6.51 3.68
C ASN A 294 -4.04 6.00 2.34
N PRO A 295 -4.82 4.90 2.32
CA PRO A 295 -5.48 4.45 1.11
C PRO A 295 -6.47 5.49 0.56
N LEU A 296 -6.54 5.62 -0.76
CA LEU A 296 -7.42 6.57 -1.46
C LEU A 296 -8.65 5.87 -2.02
N ILE A 297 -9.84 6.42 -1.82
CA ILE A 297 -11.05 5.92 -2.49
C ILE A 297 -11.17 6.59 -3.86
N ILE A 298 -11.33 5.81 -4.93
CA ILE A 298 -11.57 6.32 -6.29
C ILE A 298 -12.92 5.82 -6.81
N THR A 299 -13.81 6.72 -7.22
CA THR A 299 -15.15 6.37 -7.72
C THR A 299 -15.63 7.33 -8.83
N ASP A 300 -16.35 6.90 -9.87
CA ASP A 300 -16.63 5.53 -10.32
C ASP A 300 -15.71 5.14 -11.48
N ALA A 301 -14.99 4.03 -11.32
CA ALA A 301 -13.99 3.55 -12.27
C ALA A 301 -14.39 2.28 -13.05
N ALA A 302 -15.63 1.77 -12.89
CA ALA A 302 -16.02 0.49 -13.49
C ALA A 302 -17.47 0.39 -14.01
N ILE A 303 -18.43 1.19 -13.51
CA ILE A 303 -19.86 0.99 -13.82
C ILE A 303 -20.45 2.16 -14.61
N ASN A 304 -20.30 3.39 -14.12
CA ASN A 304 -21.04 4.54 -14.66
C ASN A 304 -20.23 5.26 -15.74
N ILE A 305 -20.60 5.07 -17.01
CA ILE A 305 -19.92 5.64 -18.19
C ILE A 305 -19.86 7.17 -18.12
N ALA A 306 -21.01 7.83 -18.12
CA ALA A 306 -21.14 9.29 -18.07
C ALA A 306 -22.26 9.66 -17.10
N PRO A 307 -22.00 9.63 -15.77
CA PRO A 307 -23.04 9.86 -14.78
C PRO A 307 -23.56 11.30 -14.84
N THR A 308 -24.88 11.46 -14.75
CA THR A 308 -25.54 12.76 -14.58
C THR A 308 -25.22 13.37 -13.21
N LEU A 309 -25.55 14.65 -13.01
CA LEU A 309 -25.36 15.34 -11.72
C LEU A 309 -26.02 14.60 -10.54
N ALA A 310 -27.25 14.11 -10.73
CA ALA A 310 -27.98 13.37 -9.70
C ALA A 310 -27.31 12.01 -9.40
N GLU A 311 -26.85 11.32 -10.44
CA GLU A 311 -26.11 10.06 -10.28
C GLU A 311 -24.76 10.28 -9.59
N LYS A 312 -24.04 11.37 -9.90
CA LYS A 312 -22.81 11.76 -9.20
C LYS A 312 -23.04 12.02 -7.72
N ALA A 313 -24.17 12.65 -7.36
CA ALA A 313 -24.53 12.85 -5.96
C ALA A 313 -24.71 11.51 -5.21
N ASP A 314 -25.34 10.51 -5.84
CA ASP A 314 -25.46 9.17 -5.27
C ASP A 314 -24.12 8.43 -5.20
N ILE A 315 -23.29 8.53 -6.23
CA ILE A 315 -21.91 7.99 -6.25
C ILE A 315 -21.12 8.55 -5.06
N ILE A 316 -21.22 9.85 -4.80
CA ILE A 316 -20.58 10.50 -3.65
C ILE A 316 -21.11 9.95 -2.33
N ARG A 317 -22.43 9.87 -2.15
CA ARG A 317 -23.03 9.32 -0.92
C ARG A 317 -22.57 7.89 -0.65
N ASN A 318 -22.51 7.06 -1.70
CA ASN A 318 -22.00 5.70 -1.59
C ASN A 318 -20.53 5.67 -1.14
N ALA A 319 -19.68 6.54 -1.69
CA ALA A 319 -18.28 6.61 -1.32
C ALA A 319 -18.05 7.17 0.10
N ILE A 320 -18.89 8.10 0.54
CA ILE A 320 -18.91 8.59 1.93
C ILE A 320 -19.26 7.44 2.89
N ASP A 321 -20.29 6.65 2.58
CA ASP A 321 -20.66 5.49 3.40
C ASP A 321 -19.53 4.45 3.48
N LEU A 322 -18.82 4.24 2.37
CA LEU A 322 -17.60 3.43 2.36
C LEU A 322 -16.51 4.01 3.26
N ALA A 323 -16.23 5.31 3.15
CA ALA A 323 -15.22 5.99 3.96
C ALA A 323 -15.52 5.84 5.46
N HIS A 324 -16.78 6.03 5.88
CA HIS A 324 -17.20 5.80 7.26
C HIS A 324 -17.03 4.34 7.69
N ALA A 325 -17.41 3.37 6.85
CA ALA A 325 -17.26 1.95 7.17
C ALA A 325 -15.79 1.56 7.40
N ILE A 326 -14.87 2.17 6.65
CA ILE A 326 -13.43 2.00 6.84
C ILE A 326 -12.84 2.96 7.88
N GLY A 327 -13.66 3.63 8.70
CA GLY A 327 -13.22 4.37 9.88
C GLY A 327 -12.77 5.81 9.64
N ILE A 328 -13.08 6.39 8.48
CA ILE A 328 -12.83 7.80 8.20
C ILE A 328 -14.05 8.60 8.69
N GLU A 329 -13.93 9.24 9.85
CA GLU A 329 -15.05 9.96 10.49
C GLU A 329 -15.53 11.18 9.70
N VAL A 330 -14.61 11.90 9.06
CA VAL A 330 -14.92 13.09 8.24
C VAL A 330 -14.26 12.93 6.87
N PRO A 331 -14.92 12.23 5.94
CA PRO A 331 -14.41 12.01 4.59
C PRO A 331 -14.22 13.33 3.84
N ARG A 332 -13.02 13.56 3.32
CA ARG A 332 -12.70 14.69 2.43
C ARG A 332 -12.83 14.22 0.97
N VAL A 333 -13.84 14.74 0.29
CA VAL A 333 -14.25 14.32 -1.04
C VAL A 333 -13.84 15.38 -2.06
N ALA A 334 -12.82 15.08 -2.86
CA ALA A 334 -12.39 15.92 -3.96
C ALA A 334 -13.15 15.54 -5.24
N ILE A 335 -13.84 16.51 -5.85
CA ILE A 335 -14.50 16.33 -7.13
C ILE A 335 -13.55 16.74 -8.25
N LEU A 336 -13.08 15.75 -9.00
CA LEU A 336 -11.99 15.93 -9.94
C LEU A 336 -12.45 16.58 -11.25
N ALA A 337 -11.64 17.52 -11.71
CA ALA A 337 -11.67 18.06 -13.07
C ALA A 337 -10.25 18.33 -13.56
N ALA A 338 -10.09 18.80 -14.80
CA ALA A 338 -8.77 19.13 -15.34
C ALA A 338 -8.23 20.50 -14.85
N VAL A 339 -9.09 21.34 -14.27
CA VAL A 339 -8.78 22.69 -13.78
C VAL A 339 -9.56 22.97 -12.50
N GLU A 340 -9.15 23.97 -11.75
CA GLU A 340 -9.71 24.34 -10.44
C GLU A 340 -10.76 25.45 -10.51
N THR A 341 -10.86 26.10 -11.67
CA THR A 341 -11.83 27.18 -11.90
C THR A 341 -13.06 26.64 -12.61
N VAL A 342 -14.22 27.17 -12.23
CA VAL A 342 -15.49 26.83 -12.90
C VAL A 342 -15.44 27.36 -14.33
N ASN A 343 -15.47 26.45 -15.30
CA ASN A 343 -15.41 26.74 -16.72
C ASN A 343 -16.65 26.19 -17.42
N PRO A 344 -17.56 27.04 -17.94
CA PRO A 344 -18.77 26.58 -18.64
C PRO A 344 -18.51 25.67 -19.86
N ALA A 345 -17.32 25.75 -20.47
CA ALA A 345 -16.92 24.87 -21.58
C ALA A 345 -16.48 23.47 -21.10
N MET A 346 -16.34 23.25 -19.80
CA MET A 346 -15.93 22.00 -19.19
C MET A 346 -17.01 21.52 -18.19
N PRO A 347 -17.95 20.67 -18.63
CA PRO A 347 -19.09 20.24 -17.80
C PRO A 347 -18.72 19.65 -16.44
N SER A 348 -17.58 18.95 -16.32
CA SER A 348 -17.11 18.42 -15.03
C SER A 348 -16.88 19.51 -13.98
N THR A 349 -16.47 20.71 -14.38
CA THR A 349 -16.29 21.84 -13.46
C THR A 349 -17.61 22.43 -12.97
N LEU A 350 -18.64 22.43 -13.83
CA LEU A 350 -20.00 22.83 -13.47
C LEU A 350 -20.62 21.81 -12.50
N ASP A 351 -20.46 20.52 -12.80
CA ASP A 351 -20.93 19.45 -11.93
C ASP A 351 -20.26 19.53 -10.55
N ALA A 352 -18.94 19.73 -10.50
CA ALA A 352 -18.22 19.86 -9.24
C ALA A 352 -18.75 21.02 -8.39
N ALA A 353 -18.92 22.21 -8.98
CA ALA A 353 -19.48 23.36 -8.28
C ALA A 353 -20.92 23.10 -7.79
N ALA A 354 -21.75 22.46 -8.62
CA ALA A 354 -23.12 22.13 -8.25
C ALA A 354 -23.18 21.10 -7.10
N LEU A 355 -22.35 20.05 -7.13
CA LEU A 355 -22.26 19.03 -6.08
C LEU A 355 -21.76 19.61 -4.75
N CYS A 356 -20.77 20.50 -4.78
CA CYS A 356 -20.34 21.22 -3.59
C CYS A 356 -21.49 22.06 -3.03
N LYS A 357 -22.26 22.73 -3.89
CA LYS A 357 -23.42 23.50 -3.43
C LYS A 357 -24.56 22.63 -2.89
N MET A 358 -24.72 21.42 -3.42
CA MET A 358 -25.65 20.42 -2.89
C MET A 358 -25.22 19.99 -1.47
N ALA A 359 -23.92 19.81 -1.22
CA ALA A 359 -23.40 19.52 0.12
C ALA A 359 -23.58 20.69 1.10
N ASP A 360 -23.26 21.93 0.70
CA ASP A 360 -23.52 23.15 1.51
C ASP A 360 -24.98 23.23 1.97
N ARG A 361 -25.91 22.79 1.10
CA ARG A 361 -27.36 22.83 1.34
C ARG A 361 -27.89 21.57 2.02
N GLY A 362 -27.03 20.65 2.44
CA GLY A 362 -27.40 19.42 3.14
C GLY A 362 -28.09 18.36 2.27
N GLN A 363 -28.01 18.46 0.94
CA GLN A 363 -28.51 17.40 0.05
C GLN A 363 -27.53 16.23 0.00
N ILE A 364 -26.24 16.49 0.18
CA ILE A 364 -25.19 15.49 0.41
C ILE A 364 -24.66 15.77 1.82
N THR A 365 -24.59 14.74 2.66
CA THR A 365 -24.20 14.84 4.07
C THR A 365 -23.14 13.81 4.41
N GLY A 366 -22.45 14.00 5.54
CA GLY A 366 -21.48 13.04 6.06
C GLY A 366 -20.08 13.16 5.46
N GLY A 367 -19.77 14.23 4.72
CA GLY A 367 -18.43 14.46 4.20
C GLY A 367 -18.20 15.93 3.83
N LEU A 368 -16.94 16.35 3.77
CA LEU A 368 -16.54 17.65 3.27
C LEU A 368 -16.25 17.51 1.77
N LEU A 369 -16.98 18.26 0.94
CA LEU A 369 -16.79 18.24 -0.50
C LEU A 369 -16.08 19.51 -0.93
N ASP A 370 -15.16 19.38 -1.88
CA ASP A 370 -14.66 20.53 -2.62
C ASP A 370 -14.30 20.15 -4.07
N GLY A 371 -14.40 21.14 -4.94
CA GLY A 371 -14.20 20.97 -6.37
C GLY A 371 -14.71 22.17 -7.17
N PRO A 372 -14.28 22.30 -8.44
CA PRO A 372 -13.43 21.36 -9.15
C PRO A 372 -11.97 21.39 -8.66
N LEU A 373 -11.32 20.23 -8.60
CA LEU A 373 -9.90 20.11 -8.27
C LEU A 373 -9.17 19.29 -9.33
N ALA A 374 -8.02 19.77 -9.79
CA ALA A 374 -7.07 18.92 -10.50
C ALA A 374 -6.48 17.87 -9.55
N PHE A 375 -6.04 16.75 -10.12
CA PHE A 375 -5.58 15.59 -9.34
C PHE A 375 -4.41 15.92 -8.40
N ASP A 376 -3.43 16.68 -8.88
CA ASP A 376 -2.28 17.17 -8.11
C ASP A 376 -2.73 17.93 -6.85
N ASN A 377 -3.71 18.82 -6.98
CA ASN A 377 -4.21 19.60 -5.85
C ASN A 377 -5.11 18.81 -4.91
N ALA A 378 -5.70 17.70 -5.36
CA ALA A 378 -6.51 16.85 -4.50
C ALA A 378 -5.62 16.06 -3.52
N ILE A 379 -4.42 15.65 -3.97
CA ILE A 379 -3.54 14.71 -3.25
C ILE A 379 -2.26 15.35 -2.68
N SER A 380 -1.88 16.56 -3.12
CA SER A 380 -0.68 17.26 -2.61
C SER A 380 -1.00 18.61 -2.00
N GLU A 381 -0.76 18.75 -0.70
CA GLU A 381 -0.88 20.04 -0.01
C GLU A 381 0.09 21.09 -0.58
N ALA A 382 1.27 20.66 -1.06
CA ALA A 382 2.23 21.57 -1.65
C ALA A 382 1.70 22.16 -2.97
N ALA A 383 1.13 21.33 -3.85
CA ALA A 383 0.52 21.77 -5.11
C ALA A 383 -0.67 22.69 -4.86
N ALA A 384 -1.53 22.34 -3.90
CA ALA A 384 -2.67 23.17 -3.50
C ALA A 384 -2.22 24.56 -2.99
N ARG A 385 -1.15 24.62 -2.17
CA ARG A 385 -0.58 25.88 -1.68
C ARG A 385 0.03 26.72 -2.80
N GLU A 386 0.76 26.12 -3.73
CA GLU A 386 1.37 26.81 -4.87
C GLU A 386 0.31 27.48 -5.76
N LYS A 387 -0.84 26.83 -5.94
CA LYS A 387 -1.99 27.41 -6.67
C LYS A 387 -2.90 28.30 -5.81
N GLY A 388 -2.57 28.54 -4.54
CA GLY A 388 -3.33 29.42 -3.65
C GLY A 388 -4.73 28.90 -3.28
N ILE A 389 -4.93 27.58 -3.27
CA ILE A 389 -6.23 26.95 -3.01
C ILE A 389 -6.46 26.84 -1.50
N ALA A 390 -7.42 27.60 -0.99
CA ALA A 390 -7.85 27.53 0.41
C ALA A 390 -9.03 26.56 0.54
N SER A 391 -8.75 25.33 0.96
CA SER A 391 -9.74 24.27 1.03
C SER A 391 -9.45 23.29 2.18
N PRO A 392 -10.47 22.80 2.91
CA PRO A 392 -10.29 21.73 3.87
C PRO A 392 -10.07 20.35 3.22
N VAL A 393 -10.28 20.23 1.89
CA VAL A 393 -10.16 19.00 1.11
C VAL A 393 -8.88 18.96 0.28
N ALA A 394 -8.47 20.09 -0.32
CA ALA A 394 -7.30 20.12 -1.19
C ALA A 394 -6.03 19.65 -0.47
N GLY A 395 -5.28 18.77 -1.14
CA GLY A 395 -4.06 18.12 -0.67
C GLY A 395 -4.28 17.01 0.36
N LYS A 396 -5.53 16.76 0.75
CA LYS A 396 -5.91 15.89 1.87
C LYS A 396 -7.08 14.97 1.51
N ALA A 397 -7.35 14.78 0.22
CA ALA A 397 -8.52 14.03 -0.20
C ALA A 397 -8.45 12.57 0.26
N ASP A 398 -9.54 12.09 0.87
CA ASP A 398 -9.75 10.69 1.20
C ASP A 398 -10.50 9.98 0.05
N VAL A 399 -11.37 10.72 -0.64
CA VAL A 399 -12.20 10.26 -1.75
C VAL A 399 -11.96 11.13 -2.98
N LEU A 400 -11.69 10.49 -4.12
CA LEU A 400 -11.53 11.08 -5.43
C LEU A 400 -12.72 10.70 -6.32
N VAL A 401 -13.56 11.69 -6.62
CA VAL A 401 -14.73 11.52 -7.49
C VAL A 401 -14.35 11.92 -8.89
N VAL A 402 -14.22 10.95 -9.79
CA VAL A 402 -13.80 11.17 -11.18
C VAL A 402 -14.97 11.71 -12.03
N PRO A 403 -14.69 12.44 -13.12
CA PRO A 403 -15.74 13.04 -13.93
C PRO A 403 -16.57 12.03 -14.74
N ASN A 404 -15.96 10.91 -15.16
CA ASN A 404 -16.54 9.84 -15.99
C ASN A 404 -15.71 8.54 -15.87
N LEU A 405 -16.21 7.47 -16.48
CA LEU A 405 -15.59 6.15 -16.44
C LEU A 405 -14.20 6.13 -17.03
N GLU A 406 -13.96 6.82 -18.15
CA GLU A 406 -12.66 6.83 -18.82
C GLU A 406 -11.58 7.39 -17.89
N ALA A 407 -11.85 8.54 -17.25
CA ALA A 407 -10.92 9.15 -16.30
C ALA A 407 -10.68 8.24 -15.08
N GLY A 408 -11.73 7.65 -14.52
CA GLY A 408 -11.60 6.73 -13.38
C GLY A 408 -10.82 5.47 -13.71
N ASN A 409 -11.12 4.85 -14.85
CA ASN A 409 -10.47 3.61 -15.28
C ASN A 409 -8.99 3.82 -15.58
N MET A 410 -8.66 4.92 -16.28
CA MET A 410 -7.27 5.29 -16.55
C MET A 410 -6.51 5.59 -15.26
N LEU A 411 -7.09 6.37 -14.34
CA LEU A 411 -6.44 6.72 -13.07
C LEU A 411 -6.13 5.48 -12.22
N ALA A 412 -7.13 4.61 -12.02
CA ALA A 412 -6.94 3.38 -11.24
C ALA A 412 -5.88 2.48 -11.87
N LYS A 413 -5.92 2.28 -13.20
CA LYS A 413 -4.92 1.47 -13.90
C LYS A 413 -3.52 2.08 -13.87
N GLN A 414 -3.39 3.40 -14.02
CA GLN A 414 -2.08 4.05 -13.92
C GLN A 414 -1.46 3.85 -12.53
N LEU A 415 -2.24 4.04 -11.47
CA LEU A 415 -1.77 3.81 -10.11
C LEU A 415 -1.39 2.33 -9.88
N THR A 416 -2.15 1.38 -10.39
CA THR A 416 -1.82 -0.05 -10.25
C THR A 416 -0.58 -0.45 -11.05
N PHE A 417 -0.52 -0.13 -12.35
CA PHE A 417 0.51 -0.66 -13.24
C PHE A 417 1.80 0.17 -13.29
N LEU A 418 1.71 1.49 -13.07
CA LEU A 418 2.88 2.38 -13.03
C LEU A 418 3.24 2.81 -11.61
N GLY A 419 2.22 2.98 -10.76
CA GLY A 419 2.41 3.37 -9.35
C GLY A 419 2.63 2.20 -8.40
N GLY A 420 2.45 0.96 -8.84
CA GLY A 420 2.57 -0.23 -7.97
C GLY A 420 1.47 -0.34 -6.91
N ALA A 421 0.35 0.37 -7.06
CA ALA A 421 -0.73 0.36 -6.10
C ALA A 421 -1.55 -0.93 -6.13
N ASP A 422 -1.88 -1.46 -4.97
CA ASP A 422 -2.89 -2.50 -4.86
C ASP A 422 -4.29 -1.87 -4.88
N ALA A 423 -5.26 -2.49 -5.57
CA ALA A 423 -6.58 -1.89 -5.83
C ALA A 423 -7.74 -2.83 -5.42
N ALA A 424 -8.29 -2.62 -4.22
CA ALA A 424 -9.43 -3.39 -3.72
C ALA A 424 -10.75 -2.78 -4.22
N GLY A 425 -11.58 -3.56 -4.91
CA GLY A 425 -12.79 -3.08 -5.59
C GLY A 425 -14.08 -3.58 -4.94
N VAL A 426 -15.05 -2.68 -4.75
CA VAL A 426 -16.39 -2.99 -4.25
C VAL A 426 -17.46 -2.19 -4.99
N VAL A 427 -18.61 -2.80 -5.23
CA VAL A 427 -19.79 -2.12 -5.76
C VAL A 427 -20.74 -1.79 -4.62
N LEU A 428 -21.26 -0.57 -4.67
CA LEU A 428 -22.03 0.12 -3.65
C LEU A 428 -23.39 0.55 -4.22
N GLY A 429 -24.31 0.98 -3.36
CA GLY A 429 -25.64 1.48 -3.74
C GLY A 429 -26.68 0.39 -4.06
N ALA A 430 -26.27 -0.88 -4.14
CA ALA A 430 -27.19 -2.02 -4.13
C ALA A 430 -27.62 -2.35 -2.69
N ARG A 431 -28.61 -3.24 -2.53
CA ARG A 431 -29.09 -3.69 -1.20
C ARG A 431 -28.01 -4.31 -0.33
N VAL A 432 -26.99 -4.92 -0.94
CA VAL A 432 -25.80 -5.44 -0.27
C VAL A 432 -24.55 -5.03 -1.06
N PRO A 433 -23.38 -4.90 -0.41
CA PRO A 433 -22.11 -4.74 -1.10
C PRO A 433 -21.82 -5.92 -2.03
N ILE A 434 -21.23 -5.62 -3.19
CA ILE A 434 -20.84 -6.65 -4.18
C ILE A 434 -19.33 -6.63 -4.39
N ILE A 435 -18.68 -7.74 -4.08
CA ILE A 435 -17.24 -7.93 -4.21
C ILE A 435 -16.93 -8.30 -5.66
N LEU A 436 -16.14 -7.47 -6.35
CA LEU A 436 -15.65 -7.76 -7.69
C LEU A 436 -14.21 -8.27 -7.59
N THR A 437 -14.02 -9.57 -7.85
CA THR A 437 -12.67 -10.12 -7.95
C THR A 437 -12.14 -10.05 -9.37
N SER A 438 -10.86 -9.71 -9.51
CA SER A 438 -10.11 -9.84 -10.75
C SER A 438 -9.12 -11.00 -10.67
N ARG A 439 -8.88 -11.64 -11.82
CA ARG A 439 -7.97 -12.78 -11.94
C ARG A 439 -6.51 -12.38 -11.76
N ALA A 440 -6.19 -11.10 -11.93
CA ALA A 440 -4.83 -10.58 -11.80
C ALA A 440 -4.51 -10.08 -10.39
N ASP A 441 -5.50 -10.07 -9.49
CA ASP A 441 -5.33 -9.48 -8.16
C ASP A 441 -4.42 -10.34 -7.28
N SER A 442 -3.59 -9.69 -6.48
CA SER A 442 -2.82 -10.36 -5.42
C SER A 442 -3.76 -10.96 -4.36
N LEU A 443 -3.26 -11.92 -3.56
CA LEU A 443 -4.02 -12.47 -2.43
C LEU A 443 -4.51 -11.35 -1.50
N ARG A 444 -3.63 -10.40 -1.18
CA ARG A 444 -3.90 -9.27 -0.29
C ARG A 444 -5.05 -8.42 -0.81
N THR A 445 -5.04 -8.06 -2.08
CA THR A 445 -6.10 -7.27 -2.73
C THR A 445 -7.45 -7.97 -2.68
N ARG A 446 -7.50 -9.29 -2.89
CA ARG A 446 -8.75 -10.05 -2.78
C ARG A 446 -9.31 -10.07 -1.36
N LEU A 447 -8.46 -10.29 -0.37
CA LEU A 447 -8.85 -10.26 1.04
C LEU A 447 -9.29 -8.85 1.47
N ALA A 448 -8.62 -7.81 0.98
CA ALA A 448 -8.99 -6.43 1.25
C ALA A 448 -10.39 -6.09 0.70
N SER A 449 -10.71 -6.48 -0.54
CA SER A 449 -12.06 -6.29 -1.11
C SER A 449 -13.14 -6.99 -0.26
N CYS A 450 -12.86 -8.19 0.24
CA CYS A 450 -13.77 -8.90 1.15
C CYS A 450 -13.90 -8.18 2.50
N ALA A 451 -12.79 -7.74 3.09
CA ALA A 451 -12.78 -7.04 4.36
C ALA A 451 -13.56 -5.71 4.30
N ILE A 452 -13.40 -4.94 3.22
CA ILE A 452 -14.19 -3.73 2.96
C ILE A 452 -15.70 -4.05 2.93
N ALA A 453 -16.08 -5.08 2.18
CA ALA A 453 -17.48 -5.49 2.06
C ALA A 453 -18.07 -5.95 3.41
N VAL A 454 -17.29 -6.69 4.22
CA VAL A 454 -17.68 -7.09 5.58
C VAL A 454 -17.88 -5.88 6.49
N LEU A 455 -16.97 -4.90 6.46
CA LEU A 455 -17.09 -3.67 7.25
C LEU A 455 -18.33 -2.87 6.87
N LEU A 456 -18.66 -2.79 5.58
CA LEU A 456 -19.88 -2.13 5.09
C LEU A 456 -21.17 -2.78 5.64
N VAL A 457 -21.22 -4.12 5.68
CA VAL A 457 -22.37 -4.85 6.25
C VAL A 457 -22.47 -4.62 7.76
N ARG A 458 -21.34 -4.63 8.48
CA ARG A 458 -21.32 -4.42 9.93
C ARG A 458 -21.67 -2.98 10.30
N GLY A 459 -21.21 -1.99 9.53
CA GLY A 459 -21.53 -0.58 9.74
C GLY A 459 -23.01 -0.26 9.52
N THR A 460 -23.65 -0.88 8.52
CA THR A 460 -25.09 -0.70 8.28
C THR A 460 -25.96 -1.36 9.35
N ALA A 461 -25.55 -2.50 9.91
CA ALA A 461 -26.25 -3.17 11.02
C ALA A 461 -26.27 -2.35 12.33
N GLN A 462 -25.23 -1.52 12.57
CA GLN A 462 -25.17 -0.64 13.74
C GLN A 462 -25.98 0.66 13.58
N ALA A 463 -26.32 1.05 12.35
CA ALA A 463 -27.05 2.28 12.04
C ALA A 463 -28.58 2.10 11.94
N ALA A 464 -29.09 0.85 11.97
CA ALA A 464 -30.52 0.59 11.99
C ALA A 464 -31.10 0.92 13.40
N PRO A 465 -32.09 1.82 13.53
CA PRO A 465 -32.74 2.04 14.82
C PRO A 465 -33.47 0.76 15.26
N ALA A 466 -33.34 0.44 16.54
CA ALA A 466 -34.02 -0.68 17.21
C ALA A 466 -35.55 -0.56 17.17
#